data_AF-A0AAD5U8W3-F1
#
_entry.id   AF-A0AAD5U8W3-F1
#
_cell.length_a   1.000
_cell.length_b   1.000
_cell.length_c   1.000
_cell.angle_alpha   90.00
_cell.angle_beta   90.00
_cell.angle_gamma   90.00
#
_symmetry.space_group_name_H-M   'P 1'
#
loop_
_entity.id
_entity.type
_entity.pdbx_description
1 polymer ?
#
loop_
_entity_poly.entity_id
_entity_poly.type
_entity_poly.pdbx_seq_one_letter_code
_entity_poly.pdbx_strand_id
1 'polypeptide(L)'
;MSNELYNLDTPPDNFLYTIHLSQLMISIGSVAKGFPTFNEGSNLNFDCIAVFKNALQCVLAVLERLSAVFIVRDAARFTYQRMVGCIGLDILPFLPILITSGLLSASSLKEICDFLNFISLIVHKFKPAILPVLDQLFLTLIERIFNILNQQPSGTDEMIACMELRKSYLNFLAAIFNNDLEDILTSDLNRPHLTMVMQSVIHCANDSGDPGSQKLAFSVLGKMITAWGGG
;
A
#
# COMPACT_ATOMS: atom_id res chain seq x y z
N MET A 1 11.13 -33.02 -7.43
CA MET A 1 9.81 -33.17 -6.78
C MET A 1 9.19 -31.77 -6.77
N SER A 2 8.00 -31.61 -7.34
CA SER A 2 7.03 -30.54 -7.01
C SER A 2 7.43 -29.06 -7.14
N ASN A 3 7.51 -28.50 -8.36
CA ASN A 3 7.48 -27.03 -8.53
C ASN A 3 6.06 -26.45 -8.68
N GLU A 4 5.02 -27.28 -8.63
CA GLU A 4 3.65 -26.89 -8.96
C GLU A 4 2.59 -27.64 -8.13
N LEU A 5 2.85 -27.95 -6.86
CA LEU A 5 1.82 -28.61 -6.01
C LEU A 5 0.57 -27.75 -5.84
N TYR A 6 0.71 -26.42 -5.90
CA TYR A 6 -0.43 -25.51 -5.90
C TYR A 6 -1.27 -25.60 -7.20
N ASN A 7 -0.74 -26.16 -8.29
CA ASN A 7 -1.54 -26.46 -9.50
C ASN A 7 -2.44 -27.69 -9.32
N LEU A 8 -2.26 -28.46 -8.23
CA LEU A 8 -3.15 -29.55 -7.85
C LEU A 8 -4.34 -29.06 -7.00
N ASP A 9 -4.36 -27.77 -6.62
CA ASP A 9 -5.53 -27.16 -6.01
C ASP A 9 -6.65 -27.10 -7.07
N THR A 10 -7.84 -27.59 -6.73
CA THR A 10 -9.04 -27.53 -7.58
C THR A 10 -10.03 -26.54 -6.97
N PRO A 11 -10.13 -25.31 -7.50
CA PRO A 11 -11.16 -24.36 -7.09
C PRO A 11 -12.55 -24.95 -7.42
N PRO A 12 -13.56 -24.83 -6.54
CA PRO A 12 -13.60 -24.09 -5.28
C PRO A 12 -13.30 -24.91 -4.00
N ASP A 13 -13.18 -26.24 -4.10
CA ASP A 13 -13.25 -27.13 -2.93
C ASP A 13 -11.90 -27.54 -2.31
N ASN A 14 -10.78 -27.39 -3.03
CA ASN A 14 -9.46 -27.81 -2.54
C ASN A 14 -8.39 -26.74 -2.76
N PHE A 15 -8.08 -25.98 -1.71
CA PHE A 15 -7.00 -25.00 -1.64
C PHE A 15 -5.92 -25.38 -0.62
N LEU A 16 -5.75 -26.67 -0.33
CA LEU A 16 -4.91 -27.11 0.78
C LEU A 16 -3.46 -26.61 0.65
N TYR A 17 -2.89 -26.63 -0.54
CA TYR A 17 -1.51 -26.20 -0.76
C TYR A 17 -1.39 -24.67 -0.72
N THR A 18 -2.32 -23.95 -1.33
CA THR A 18 -2.36 -22.47 -1.26
C THR A 18 -2.53 -21.96 0.17
N ILE A 19 -3.40 -22.60 0.97
CA ILE A 19 -3.58 -22.27 2.39
C ILE A 19 -2.27 -22.54 3.15
N HIS A 20 -1.66 -23.71 2.95
CA HIS A 20 -0.41 -24.03 3.63
C HIS A 20 0.72 -23.05 3.28
N LEU A 21 0.84 -22.65 2.02
CA LEU A 21 1.78 -21.61 1.58
C LEU A 21 1.52 -20.27 2.29
N SER A 22 0.26 -19.83 2.38
CA SER A 22 -0.10 -18.58 3.08
C SER A 22 0.24 -18.64 4.58
N GLN A 23 0.07 -19.81 5.22
CA GLN A 23 0.43 -20.01 6.63
C GLN A 23 1.94 -19.98 6.84
N LEU A 24 2.73 -20.53 5.90
CA LEU A 24 4.18 -20.42 5.94
C LEU A 24 4.62 -18.95 5.82
N MET A 25 4.02 -18.19 4.90
CA MET A 25 4.27 -16.74 4.78
C MET A 25 3.98 -16.03 6.10
N ILE A 26 2.82 -16.26 6.72
CA ILE A 26 2.43 -15.65 8.01
C ILE A 26 3.41 -16.06 9.13
N SER A 27 3.86 -17.31 9.13
CA SER A 27 4.82 -17.82 10.12
C SER A 27 6.16 -17.10 10.02
N ILE A 28 6.66 -16.88 8.79
CA ILE A 28 7.86 -16.08 8.53
C ILE A 28 7.69 -14.66 9.09
N GLY A 29 6.57 -13.99 8.82
CA GLY A 29 6.29 -12.65 9.34
C GLY A 29 6.17 -12.60 10.87
N SER A 30 5.62 -13.65 11.46
CA SER A 30 5.49 -13.78 12.92
C SER A 30 6.84 -13.95 13.60
N VAL A 31 7.75 -14.73 13.00
CA VAL A 31 9.14 -14.85 13.44
C VAL A 31 9.85 -13.51 13.36
N ALA A 32 9.70 -12.77 12.24
CA ALA A 32 10.32 -11.45 12.05
C ALA A 32 9.94 -10.45 13.15
N LYS A 33 8.70 -10.50 13.67
CA LYS A 33 8.25 -9.63 14.77
C LYS A 33 9.02 -9.85 16.08
N GLY A 34 9.60 -11.04 16.28
CA GLY A 34 10.41 -11.36 17.46
C GLY A 34 11.80 -10.74 17.43
N PHE A 35 12.23 -10.19 16.30
CA PHE A 35 13.54 -9.58 16.14
C PHE A 35 13.50 -8.08 16.49
N PRO A 36 14.61 -7.54 17.00
CA PRO A 36 14.72 -6.11 17.29
C PRO A 36 14.49 -5.27 16.03
N THR A 37 13.92 -4.09 16.24
CA THR A 37 13.79 -3.08 15.17
C THR A 37 15.18 -2.54 14.84
N PHE A 38 15.48 -2.43 13.54
CA PHE A 38 16.69 -1.80 13.07
C PHE A 38 16.65 -0.31 13.42
N ASN A 39 17.60 0.13 14.26
CA ASN A 39 17.83 1.53 14.56
C ASN A 39 19.25 1.86 14.10
N GLU A 40 19.45 3.03 13.50
CA GLU A 40 20.79 3.51 13.12
C GLU A 40 21.69 3.57 14.38
N GLY A 41 22.55 2.56 14.57
CA GLY A 41 23.38 2.39 15.76
C GLY A 41 23.30 1.03 16.43
N SER A 42 22.38 0.15 16.03
CA SER A 42 22.36 -1.24 16.52
C SER A 42 23.34 -2.11 15.72
N ASN A 43 24.26 -2.78 16.41
CA ASN A 43 25.08 -3.88 15.88
C ASN A 43 24.21 -5.12 15.61
N LEU A 44 23.21 -4.97 14.74
CA LEU A 44 22.44 -6.11 14.26
C LEU A 44 23.32 -6.89 13.28
N ASN A 45 23.41 -8.20 13.49
CA ASN A 45 24.11 -9.08 12.57
C ASN A 45 23.50 -8.90 11.17
N PHE A 46 24.28 -8.34 10.25
CA PHE A 46 23.91 -8.17 8.84
C PHE A 46 23.39 -9.46 8.21
N ASP A 47 23.86 -10.61 8.71
CA ASP A 47 23.41 -11.95 8.33
C ASP A 47 21.90 -12.16 8.53
N CYS A 48 21.32 -11.66 9.63
CA CYS A 48 19.88 -11.80 9.87
C CYS A 48 19.05 -10.96 8.89
N ILE A 49 19.51 -9.76 8.55
CA ILE A 49 18.85 -8.88 7.58
C ILE A 49 18.85 -9.54 6.20
N ALA A 50 19.98 -10.13 5.79
CA ALA A 50 20.09 -10.85 4.53
C ALA A 50 19.09 -12.03 4.45
N VAL A 51 18.95 -12.80 5.53
CA VAL A 51 17.97 -13.90 5.60
C VAL A 51 16.54 -13.37 5.47
N PHE A 52 16.19 -12.28 6.14
CA PHE A 52 14.84 -11.69 6.02
C PHE A 52 14.57 -11.11 4.64
N LYS A 53 15.56 -10.52 3.97
CA LYS A 53 15.43 -10.06 2.57
C LYS A 53 15.18 -11.24 1.62
N ASN A 54 15.92 -12.33 1.77
CA ASN A 54 15.70 -13.54 0.98
C ASN A 54 14.32 -14.15 1.25
N ALA A 55 13.89 -14.19 2.52
CA ALA A 55 12.56 -14.67 2.88
C ALA A 55 11.45 -13.78 2.27
N LEU A 56 11.62 -12.45 2.29
CA LEU A 56 10.70 -11.51 1.68
C LEU A 56 10.63 -11.69 0.16
N GLN A 57 11.76 -11.92 -0.51
CA GLN A 57 11.78 -12.23 -1.95
C GLN A 57 10.96 -13.49 -2.26
N CYS A 58 11.10 -14.55 -1.46
CA CYS A 58 10.28 -15.76 -1.63
C CYS A 58 8.78 -15.47 -1.45
N VAL A 59 8.42 -14.69 -0.42
CA VAL A 59 7.02 -14.28 -0.16
C VAL A 59 6.45 -13.51 -1.36
N LEU A 60 7.22 -12.59 -1.93
CA LEU A 60 6.79 -11.79 -3.08
C LEU A 60 6.70 -12.61 -4.37
N ALA A 61 7.60 -13.58 -4.57
CA ALA A 61 7.51 -14.51 -5.69
C ALA A 61 6.25 -15.40 -5.61
N VAL A 62 5.81 -15.77 -4.41
CA VAL A 62 4.53 -16.46 -4.21
C VAL A 62 3.36 -15.53 -4.51
N LEU A 63 3.42 -14.28 -4.04
CA LEU A 63 2.41 -13.26 -4.32
C LEU A 63 2.24 -13.03 -5.82
N GLU A 64 3.32 -12.89 -6.57
CA GLU A 64 3.28 -12.70 -8.03
C GLU A 64 2.55 -13.83 -8.76
N ARG A 65 2.74 -15.07 -8.31
CA ARG A 65 2.13 -16.26 -8.94
C ARG A 65 0.69 -16.49 -8.52
N LEU A 66 0.33 -16.14 -7.29
CA LEU A 66 -0.97 -16.45 -6.68
C LEU A 66 -1.74 -15.18 -6.28
N SER A 67 -1.50 -14.07 -6.99
CA SER A 67 -2.06 -12.76 -6.68
C SER A 67 -3.58 -12.69 -6.74
N ALA A 68 -4.22 -13.60 -7.48
CA ALA A 68 -5.68 -13.71 -7.56
C ALA A 68 -6.32 -14.13 -6.22
N VAL A 69 -5.57 -14.82 -5.35
CA VAL A 69 -6.09 -15.41 -4.11
C VAL A 69 -5.94 -14.44 -2.94
N PHE A 70 -7.06 -14.06 -2.31
CA PHE A 70 -7.11 -13.13 -1.19
C PHE A 70 -6.16 -13.50 -0.04
N ILE A 71 -6.18 -14.76 0.42
CA ILE A 71 -5.37 -15.20 1.57
C ILE A 71 -3.86 -15.07 1.32
N VAL A 72 -3.42 -15.17 0.06
CA VAL A 72 -2.00 -14.97 -0.29
C VAL A 72 -1.64 -13.49 -0.25
N ARG A 73 -2.48 -12.62 -0.80
CA ARG A 73 -2.29 -11.16 -0.73
C ARG A 73 -2.24 -10.68 0.72
N ASP A 74 -3.14 -11.19 1.55
CA ASP A 74 -3.20 -10.83 2.97
C ASP A 74 -1.96 -11.30 3.73
N ALA A 75 -1.55 -12.56 3.55
CA ALA A 75 -0.32 -13.09 4.13
C ALA A 75 0.92 -12.29 3.69
N ALA A 76 0.99 -11.89 2.41
CA ALA A 76 2.11 -11.10 1.90
C ALA A 76 2.18 -9.70 2.55
N ARG A 77 1.05 -8.98 2.64
CA ARG A 77 0.98 -7.68 3.32
C ARG A 77 1.34 -7.80 4.80
N PHE A 78 0.79 -8.80 5.48
CA PHE A 78 1.10 -9.08 6.88
C PHE A 78 2.61 -9.30 7.09
N THR A 79 3.22 -10.16 6.28
CA THR A 79 4.65 -10.48 6.41
C THR A 79 5.53 -9.30 6.08
N TYR A 80 5.21 -8.55 5.03
CA TYR A 80 5.91 -7.31 4.70
C TYR A 80 5.85 -6.34 5.88
N GLN A 81 4.65 -6.05 6.41
CA GLN A 81 4.44 -5.15 7.54
C GLN A 81 5.28 -5.52 8.77
N ARG A 82 5.41 -6.82 9.06
CA ARG A 82 6.20 -7.30 10.20
C ARG A 82 7.71 -7.21 9.97
N MET A 83 8.15 -7.26 8.71
CA MET A 83 9.56 -7.11 8.34
C MET A 83 10.04 -5.65 8.24
N VAL A 84 9.11 -4.68 8.17
CA VAL A 84 9.43 -3.24 8.16
C VAL A 84 10.30 -2.82 9.36
N GLY A 85 10.11 -3.48 10.50
CA GLY A 85 10.90 -3.23 11.71
C GLY A 85 12.34 -3.75 11.59
N CYS A 86 12.50 -5.03 11.23
CA CYS A 86 13.80 -5.70 11.27
C CYS A 86 14.70 -5.41 10.05
N ILE A 87 14.13 -5.19 8.86
CA ILE A 87 14.91 -4.89 7.65
C ILE A 87 15.29 -3.40 7.58
N GLY A 88 14.44 -2.50 8.08
CA GLY A 88 14.68 -1.06 7.99
C GLY A 88 14.58 -0.53 6.56
N LEU A 89 15.46 0.41 6.18
CA LEU A 89 15.44 1.10 4.88
C LEU A 89 15.59 0.15 3.68
N ASP A 90 16.30 -0.96 3.87
CA ASP A 90 16.51 -1.99 2.85
C ASP A 90 15.22 -2.69 2.40
N ILE A 91 14.09 -2.42 3.06
CA ILE A 91 12.80 -2.98 2.67
C ILE A 91 12.17 -2.21 1.49
N LEU A 92 12.52 -0.94 1.31
CA LEU A 92 11.87 -0.05 0.33
C LEU A 92 11.89 -0.57 -1.11
N PRO A 93 12.97 -1.20 -1.62
CA PRO A 93 12.99 -1.78 -2.97
C PRO A 93 11.94 -2.88 -3.22
N PHE A 94 11.40 -3.48 -2.16
CA PHE A 94 10.38 -4.52 -2.26
C PHE A 94 8.95 -3.96 -2.33
N LEU A 95 8.76 -2.67 -2.00
CA LEU A 95 7.45 -2.03 -1.98
C LEU A 95 6.77 -1.97 -3.35
N PRO A 96 7.47 -1.64 -4.47
CA PRO A 96 6.88 -1.68 -5.80
C PRO A 96 6.23 -3.02 -6.12
N ILE A 97 6.94 -4.13 -5.85
CA ILE A 97 6.46 -5.49 -6.13
C ILE A 97 5.22 -5.81 -5.30
N LEU A 98 5.21 -5.42 -4.02
CA LEU A 98 4.03 -5.58 -3.16
C LEU A 98 2.81 -4.83 -3.73
N ILE A 99 3.01 -3.62 -4.26
CA ILE A 99 1.94 -2.81 -4.87
C ILE A 99 1.45 -3.44 -6.16
N THR A 100 2.35 -3.68 -7.11
CA THR A 100 1.98 -4.15 -8.44
C THR A 100 1.34 -5.52 -8.41
N SER A 101 1.87 -6.41 -7.57
CA SER A 101 1.44 -7.82 -7.51
C SER A 101 0.37 -8.07 -6.44
N GLY A 102 0.24 -7.20 -5.44
CA GLY A 102 -0.70 -7.37 -4.33
C GLY A 102 -1.90 -6.42 -4.32
N LEU A 103 -1.81 -5.28 -5.02
CA LEU A 103 -2.86 -4.25 -5.02
C LEU A 103 -3.57 -4.10 -6.36
N LEU A 104 -2.83 -4.25 -7.47
CA LEU A 104 -3.37 -3.99 -8.81
C LEU A 104 -4.12 -5.19 -9.39
N SER A 105 -3.91 -6.39 -8.85
CA SER A 105 -4.56 -7.63 -9.27
C SER A 105 -5.63 -8.10 -8.27
N ALA A 106 -6.91 -7.97 -8.66
CA ALA A 106 -8.06 -8.54 -7.97
C ALA A 106 -8.28 -8.14 -6.49
N SER A 107 -7.71 -7.01 -6.03
CA SER A 107 -7.91 -6.51 -4.67
C SER A 107 -9.31 -5.92 -4.49
N SER A 108 -9.96 -6.30 -3.39
CA SER A 108 -11.24 -5.73 -2.97
C SER A 108 -11.08 -4.28 -2.49
N LEU A 109 -12.20 -3.56 -2.41
CA LEU A 109 -12.20 -2.17 -1.97
C LEU A 109 -11.59 -2.01 -0.57
N LYS A 110 -11.96 -2.88 0.37
CA LYS A 110 -11.41 -2.91 1.73
C LYS A 110 -9.89 -3.10 1.73
N GLU A 111 -9.37 -4.01 0.92
CA GLU A 111 -7.92 -4.24 0.81
C GLU A 111 -7.18 -2.98 0.38
N ILE A 112 -7.78 -2.16 -0.50
CA ILE A 112 -7.17 -0.93 -0.97
C ILE A 112 -7.18 0.14 0.12
N CYS A 113 -8.26 0.27 0.89
CA CYS A 113 -8.29 1.17 2.06
C CYS A 113 -7.19 0.82 3.08
N ASP A 114 -7.11 -0.47 3.46
CA ASP A 114 -6.10 -0.97 4.40
C ASP A 114 -4.68 -0.73 3.87
N PHE A 115 -4.50 -0.89 2.57
CA PHE A 115 -3.22 -0.67 1.92
C PHE A 115 -2.82 0.82 1.88
N LEU A 116 -3.74 1.74 1.57
CA LEU A 116 -3.45 3.18 1.61
C LEU A 116 -3.07 3.65 3.01
N ASN A 117 -3.75 3.12 4.02
CA ASN A 117 -3.40 3.36 5.43
C ASN A 117 -1.99 2.83 5.73
N PHE A 118 -1.67 1.62 5.24
CA PHE A 118 -0.33 1.05 5.38
C PHE A 118 0.75 1.90 4.70
N ILE A 119 0.55 2.33 3.45
CA ILE A 119 1.49 3.20 2.74
C ILE A 119 1.69 4.52 3.48
N SER A 120 0.63 5.10 4.04
CA SER A 120 0.72 6.33 4.83
C SER A 120 1.64 6.16 6.05
N LEU A 121 1.63 4.98 6.69
CA LEU A 121 2.56 4.66 7.79
C LEU A 121 4.00 4.49 7.30
N ILE A 122 4.19 3.85 6.14
CA ILE A 122 5.51 3.69 5.50
C ILE A 122 6.10 5.04 5.12
N VAL A 123 5.28 5.94 4.56
CA VAL A 123 5.64 7.32 4.24
C VAL A 123 6.17 8.04 5.48
N HIS A 124 5.41 7.98 6.58
CA HIS A 124 5.83 8.63 7.82
C HIS A 124 7.14 8.06 8.38
N LYS A 125 7.31 6.72 8.31
CA LYS A 125 8.47 6.03 8.86
C LYS A 125 9.76 6.26 8.08
N PHE A 126 9.68 6.31 6.76
CA PHE A 126 10.86 6.31 5.88
C PHE A 126 11.05 7.60 5.10
N LYS A 127 10.38 8.70 5.46
CA LYS A 127 10.70 10.01 4.90
C LYS A 127 12.15 10.42 5.25
N PRO A 128 12.92 11.01 4.32
CA PRO A 128 12.58 11.27 2.91
C PRO A 128 12.92 10.10 1.97
N ALA A 129 13.58 9.04 2.45
CA ALA A 129 14.09 7.92 1.65
C ALA A 129 13.03 7.18 0.81
N ILE A 130 11.75 7.23 1.20
CA ILE A 130 10.63 6.65 0.45
C ILE A 130 10.30 7.39 -0.86
N LEU A 131 10.71 8.66 -1.00
CA LEU A 131 10.30 9.55 -2.09
C LEU A 131 10.48 8.93 -3.48
N PRO A 132 11.65 8.39 -3.87
CA PRO A 132 11.84 7.85 -5.22
C PRO A 132 10.93 6.67 -5.54
N VAL A 133 10.65 5.83 -4.53
CA VAL A 133 9.77 4.67 -4.66
C VAL A 133 8.33 5.13 -4.81
N LEU A 134 7.89 6.10 -3.99
CA LEU A 134 6.52 6.58 -4.05
C LEU A 134 6.25 7.40 -5.31
N ASP A 135 7.23 8.16 -5.82
CA ASP A 135 7.13 8.92 -7.07
C ASP A 135 6.78 8.01 -8.27
N GLN A 136 7.40 6.83 -8.34
CA GLN A 136 7.14 5.84 -9.39
C GLN A 136 5.77 5.14 -9.24
N LEU A 137 5.27 5.02 -8.00
CA LEU A 137 4.06 4.25 -7.71
C LEU A 137 2.81 5.13 -7.59
N PHE A 138 2.99 6.44 -7.40
CA PHE A 138 1.91 7.39 -7.10
C PHE A 138 0.81 7.31 -8.15
N LEU A 139 1.15 7.49 -9.43
CA LEU A 139 0.15 7.48 -10.50
C LEU A 139 -0.64 6.18 -10.55
N THR A 140 0.07 5.05 -10.47
CA THR A 140 -0.54 3.71 -10.48
C THR A 140 -1.55 3.51 -9.34
N LEU A 141 -1.27 4.08 -8.16
CA LEU A 141 -2.21 4.08 -7.03
C LEU A 141 -3.41 4.98 -7.30
N ILE A 142 -3.19 6.20 -7.80
CA ILE A 142 -4.28 7.15 -8.11
C ILE A 142 -5.23 6.58 -9.16
N GLU A 143 -4.70 6.04 -10.26
CA GLU A 143 -5.49 5.43 -11.32
C GLU A 143 -6.35 4.28 -10.78
N ARG A 144 -5.76 3.41 -9.94
CA ARG A 144 -6.50 2.31 -9.32
C ARG A 144 -7.65 2.81 -8.43
N ILE A 145 -7.41 3.84 -7.62
CA ILE A 145 -8.44 4.43 -6.75
C ILE A 145 -9.57 5.00 -7.61
N PHE A 146 -9.25 5.79 -8.64
CA PHE A 146 -10.25 6.44 -9.47
C PHE A 146 -11.04 5.45 -10.32
N ASN A 147 -10.39 4.38 -10.80
CA ASN A 147 -11.10 3.30 -11.48
C ASN A 147 -12.19 2.66 -10.62
N ILE A 148 -12.02 2.62 -9.30
CA ILE A 148 -13.03 2.09 -8.36
C ILE A 148 -14.06 3.17 -8.02
N LEU A 149 -13.62 4.38 -7.70
CA LEU A 149 -14.53 5.47 -7.31
C LEU A 149 -15.46 5.93 -8.44
N ASN A 150 -15.07 5.72 -9.70
CA ASN A 150 -15.89 6.04 -10.87
C ASN A 150 -16.93 4.95 -11.20
N GLN A 151 -16.89 3.80 -10.53
CA GLN A 151 -17.91 2.76 -10.68
C GLN A 151 -19.15 3.11 -9.85
N GLN A 152 -20.34 2.89 -10.41
CA GLN A 152 -21.57 3.08 -9.65
C GLN A 152 -21.68 1.99 -8.57
N PRO A 153 -21.87 2.35 -7.29
CA PRO A 153 -22.04 1.37 -6.23
C PRO A 153 -23.34 0.59 -6.45
N SER A 154 -23.29 -0.72 -6.34
CA SER A 154 -24.42 -1.62 -6.56
C SER A 154 -25.36 -1.76 -5.34
N GLY A 155 -24.94 -1.27 -4.17
CA GLY A 155 -25.72 -1.29 -2.94
C GLY A 155 -25.16 -0.41 -1.82
N THR A 156 -25.86 -0.39 -0.69
CA THR A 156 -25.51 0.45 0.48
C THR A 156 -24.12 0.12 1.04
N ASP A 157 -23.76 -1.17 1.11
CA ASP A 157 -22.45 -1.59 1.63
C ASP A 157 -21.29 -1.10 0.76
N GLU A 158 -21.43 -1.20 -0.57
CA GLU A 158 -20.44 -0.65 -1.51
C GLU A 158 -20.38 0.87 -1.46
N MET A 159 -21.53 1.54 -1.25
CA MET A 159 -21.56 3.00 -1.08
C MET A 159 -20.78 3.43 0.17
N ILE A 160 -20.96 2.73 1.30
CA ILE A 160 -20.20 2.98 2.54
C ILE A 160 -18.70 2.73 2.30
N ALA A 161 -18.37 1.62 1.65
CA ALA A 161 -17.00 1.27 1.35
C ALA A 161 -16.33 2.35 0.45
N CYS A 162 -17.02 2.83 -0.59
CA CYS A 162 -16.54 3.94 -1.42
C CYS A 162 -16.26 5.23 -0.61
N MET A 163 -17.09 5.54 0.39
CA MET A 163 -16.83 6.67 1.30
C MET A 163 -15.56 6.44 2.14
N GLU A 164 -15.34 5.21 2.62
CA GLU A 164 -14.10 4.85 3.33
C GLU A 164 -12.88 4.99 2.42
N LEU A 165 -12.97 4.57 1.15
CA LEU A 165 -11.89 4.72 0.18
C LEU A 165 -11.55 6.19 -0.09
N ARG A 166 -12.56 7.06 -0.20
CA ARG A 166 -12.35 8.52 -0.32
C ARG A 166 -11.58 9.06 0.88
N LYS A 167 -11.94 8.65 2.10
CA LYS A 167 -11.23 9.06 3.33
C LYS A 167 -9.80 8.54 3.35
N SER A 168 -9.57 7.28 3.03
CA SER A 168 -8.23 6.69 2.93
C SER A 168 -7.36 7.38 1.88
N TYR A 169 -7.94 7.73 0.73
CA TYR A 169 -7.27 8.52 -0.31
C TYR A 169 -6.86 9.91 0.19
N LEU A 170 -7.78 10.65 0.80
CA LEU A 170 -7.49 11.99 1.34
C LEU A 170 -6.47 11.93 2.49
N ASN A 171 -6.53 10.91 3.33
CA ASN A 171 -5.53 10.68 4.38
C ASN A 171 -4.15 10.36 3.81
N PHE A 172 -4.08 9.59 2.72
CA PHE A 172 -2.83 9.31 2.03
C PHE A 172 -2.23 10.59 1.43
N LEU A 173 -3.03 11.42 0.75
CA LEU A 173 -2.55 12.73 0.29
C LEU A 173 -2.09 13.61 1.46
N ALA A 174 -2.87 13.68 2.53
CA ALA A 174 -2.51 14.41 3.74
C ALA A 174 -1.18 13.90 4.33
N ALA A 175 -0.91 12.59 4.27
CA ALA A 175 0.34 12.00 4.72
C ALA A 175 1.53 12.43 3.84
N ILE A 176 1.36 12.58 2.52
CA ILE A 176 2.41 13.11 1.64
C ILE A 176 2.81 14.52 2.10
N PHE A 177 1.84 15.44 2.19
CA PHE A 177 2.12 16.83 2.57
C PHE A 177 2.61 16.98 4.01
N ASN A 178 2.10 16.18 4.96
CA ASN A 178 2.53 16.24 6.36
C ASN A 178 3.98 15.77 6.58
N ASN A 179 4.58 15.12 5.58
CA ASN A 179 5.91 14.53 5.67
C ASN A 179 6.87 15.18 4.65
N ASP A 180 6.52 16.36 4.14
CA ASP A 180 7.33 17.17 3.22
C ASP A 180 7.70 16.39 1.93
N LEU A 181 6.74 15.64 1.39
CA LEU A 181 6.91 14.82 0.18
C LEU A 181 6.10 15.34 -1.02
N GLU A 182 5.68 16.59 -1.01
CA GLU A 182 4.90 17.24 -2.09
C GLU A 182 5.59 17.20 -3.46
N ASP A 183 6.92 17.05 -3.49
CA ASP A 183 7.71 16.89 -4.72
C ASP A 183 7.26 15.70 -5.57
N ILE A 184 6.64 14.70 -4.96
CA ILE A 184 6.02 13.56 -5.65
C ILE A 184 4.95 14.02 -6.64
N LEU A 185 4.21 15.08 -6.30
CA LEU A 185 3.12 15.59 -7.15
C LEU A 185 3.62 16.56 -8.23
N THR A 186 4.80 17.16 -8.05
CA THR A 186 5.39 18.16 -8.95
C THR A 186 6.49 17.59 -9.85
N SER A 187 6.87 16.33 -9.64
CA SER A 187 7.83 15.58 -10.44
C SER A 187 7.42 15.48 -11.90
N ASP A 188 8.38 15.32 -12.81
CA ASP A 188 8.10 15.22 -14.24
C ASP A 188 7.17 14.05 -14.60
N LEU A 189 7.18 12.98 -13.79
CA LEU A 189 6.32 11.82 -13.95
C LEU A 189 4.86 12.13 -13.61
N ASN A 190 4.62 12.83 -12.50
CA ASN A 190 3.28 12.99 -11.93
C ASN A 190 2.64 14.35 -12.25
N ARG A 191 3.43 15.36 -12.62
CA ARG A 191 2.98 16.72 -12.96
C ARG A 191 1.82 16.77 -13.96
N PRO A 192 1.77 15.96 -15.04
CA PRO A 192 0.64 15.97 -15.96
C PRO A 192 -0.71 15.59 -15.30
N HIS A 193 -0.67 14.84 -14.20
CA HIS A 193 -1.85 14.35 -13.48
C HIS A 193 -2.21 15.22 -12.27
N LEU A 194 -1.40 16.23 -11.96
CA LEU A 194 -1.60 17.13 -10.82
C LEU A 194 -2.98 17.79 -10.84
N THR A 195 -3.42 18.30 -11.99
CA THR A 195 -4.73 18.95 -12.14
C THR A 195 -5.86 17.98 -11.82
N MET A 196 -5.75 16.73 -12.26
CA MET A 196 -6.75 15.69 -12.01
C MET A 196 -6.82 15.35 -10.51
N VAL A 197 -5.68 15.25 -9.82
CA VAL A 197 -5.62 15.07 -8.36
C VAL A 197 -6.20 16.27 -7.61
N MET A 198 -5.91 17.51 -8.02
CA MET A 198 -6.50 18.69 -7.39
C MET A 198 -8.02 18.73 -7.56
N GLN A 199 -8.51 18.44 -8.77
CA GLN A 199 -9.94 18.41 -9.06
C GLN A 199 -10.68 17.35 -8.24
N SER A 200 -10.08 16.18 -8.00
CA SER A 200 -10.69 15.15 -7.15
C SER A 200 -10.83 15.62 -5.70
N VAL A 201 -9.84 16.33 -5.16
CA VAL A 201 -9.90 16.89 -3.80
C VAL A 201 -10.98 17.98 -3.73
N ILE A 202 -11.07 18.86 -4.73
CA ILE A 202 -12.14 19.88 -4.81
C ILE A 202 -13.51 19.22 -4.91
N HIS A 203 -13.65 18.15 -5.69
CA HIS A 203 -14.89 17.39 -5.77
C HIS A 203 -15.30 16.83 -4.40
N CYS A 204 -14.36 16.23 -3.67
CA CYS A 204 -14.61 15.74 -2.30
C CYS A 204 -14.97 16.88 -1.32
N ALA A 205 -14.40 18.08 -1.50
CA ALA A 205 -14.72 19.25 -0.67
C ALA A 205 -16.13 19.80 -0.95
N ASN A 206 -16.67 19.59 -2.16
CA ASN A 206 -18.01 20.05 -2.53
C ASN A 206 -19.12 19.03 -2.24
N ASP A 207 -18.77 17.78 -1.89
CA ASP A 207 -19.74 16.73 -1.57
C ASP A 207 -20.29 16.88 -0.14
N SER A 208 -21.45 17.54 -0.02
CA SER A 208 -22.15 17.70 1.27
C SER A 208 -22.72 16.40 1.83
N GLY A 209 -22.77 15.32 1.04
CA GLY A 209 -23.26 14.00 1.45
C GLY A 209 -22.27 13.22 2.32
N ASP A 210 -20.99 13.61 2.33
CA ASP A 210 -19.95 13.01 3.18
C ASP A 210 -19.14 14.10 3.91
N PRO A 211 -19.68 14.66 5.03
CA PRO A 211 -19.00 15.69 5.81
C PRO A 211 -17.61 15.29 6.31
N GLY A 212 -17.38 13.99 6.50
CA GLY A 212 -16.09 13.46 6.93
C GLY A 212 -15.01 13.63 5.86
N SER A 213 -15.30 13.22 4.62
CA SER A 213 -14.41 13.45 3.48
C SER A 213 -14.27 14.93 3.15
N GLN A 214 -15.36 15.71 3.23
CA GLN A 214 -15.32 17.15 3.00
C GLN A 214 -14.31 17.85 3.92
N LYS A 215 -14.35 17.56 5.22
CA LYS A 215 -13.40 18.13 6.19
C LYS A 215 -11.96 17.75 5.86
N LEU A 216 -11.71 16.49 5.51
CA LEU A 216 -10.38 16.02 5.12
C LEU A 216 -9.90 16.71 3.82
N ALA A 217 -10.79 16.89 2.85
CA ALA A 217 -10.48 17.55 1.59
C ALA A 217 -10.06 19.01 1.82
N PHE A 218 -10.78 19.76 2.65
CA PHE A 218 -10.34 21.12 3.04
C PHE A 218 -8.98 21.12 3.76
N SER A 219 -8.72 20.12 4.61
CA SER A 219 -7.41 19.97 5.25
C SER A 219 -6.29 19.75 4.23
N VAL A 220 -6.52 18.90 3.22
CA VAL A 220 -5.56 18.64 2.14
C VAL A 220 -5.34 19.89 1.29
N LEU A 221 -6.41 20.59 0.89
CA LEU A 221 -6.31 21.84 0.12
C LEU A 221 -5.50 22.90 0.88
N GLY A 222 -5.74 23.05 2.18
CA GLY A 222 -4.95 23.95 3.03
C GLY A 222 -3.47 23.62 2.99
N LYS A 223 -3.11 22.33 3.08
CA LYS A 223 -1.71 21.88 2.99
C LYS A 223 -1.09 22.09 1.61
N MET A 224 -1.85 21.84 0.54
CA MET A 224 -1.40 22.14 -0.84
C MET A 224 -1.06 23.62 -0.99
N ILE A 225 -1.91 24.52 -0.47
CA ILE A 225 -1.67 25.96 -0.51
C ILE A 225 -0.45 26.33 0.34
N THR A 226 -0.28 25.77 1.53
CA THR A 226 0.90 26.05 2.36
C THR A 226 2.19 25.58 1.68
N ALA A 227 2.20 24.38 1.09
CA ALA A 227 3.37 23.80 0.44
C ALA A 227 3.78 24.55 -0.83
N TRP A 228 2.82 24.97 -1.66
CA TRP A 228 3.12 25.59 -2.97
C TRP A 228 2.91 27.10 -3.03
N GLY A 229 2.13 27.67 -2.13
CA GLY A 229 1.82 29.10 -2.06
C GLY A 229 2.67 29.86 -1.05
N GLY A 230 3.39 29.17 -0.16
CA GLY A 230 4.30 29.74 0.83
C GLY A 230 5.67 30.11 0.24
N GLY A 231 5.66 30.94 -0.82
CA GLY A 231 6.84 31.67 -1.27
C GLY A 231 7.13 32.89 -0.42
#